data_AF-A0A949M0H5-F1
#
_entry.id   AF-A0A949M0H5-F1
#
_cell.length_a   1.000
_cell.length_b   1.000
_cell.length_c   1.000
_cell.angle_alpha   90.00
_cell.angle_beta   90.00
_cell.angle_gamma   90.00
#
_symmetry.space_group_name_H-M   'P 1'
#
loop_
_entity.id
_entity.type
_entity.pdbx_description
1 polymer ?
#
loop_
_entity_poly.entity_id
_entity_poly.type
_entity_poly.pdbx_seq_one_letter_code
_entity_poly.pdbx_strand_id
1 'polypeptide(L)'
;MRSYPSILSALVLSLAVFGCDAADTPEAALETAGADPGLAPPSGDAALIAEARRVSDLLGGCERPVDAPDASKIIPLETATIAMVSCSIGPYSYSDRLFVMKEGAPPRLLSLPDYNEDGWFASDQIGMPELDAGTGVLTTLSKAASDGRCGSEGRYAWTGTLFQLQELRWRACDDPDTAGPTFPQIWPTMTGSTVDPNASTPAP
;
A
#
# COMPACT_ATOMS: atom_id res chain seq x y z
N MET A 1 12.91 51.75 33.92
CA MET A 1 11.72 51.17 34.57
C MET A 1 11.95 49.67 34.67
N ARG A 2 11.86 49.17 35.91
CA ARG A 2 11.59 47.82 36.43
C ARG A 2 12.30 46.58 35.84
N SER A 3 12.92 45.87 36.79
CA SER A 3 13.64 44.60 36.70
C SER A 3 12.78 43.42 37.19
N TYR A 4 12.93 42.25 36.54
CA TYR A 4 12.86 40.82 37.00
C TYR A 4 11.63 40.25 37.76
N PRO A 5 11.45 38.90 37.92
CA PRO A 5 12.04 37.74 37.22
C PRO A 5 11.07 36.56 36.88
N SER A 6 11.63 35.54 36.21
CA SER A 6 11.19 34.16 36.00
C SER A 6 10.80 33.37 37.26
N ILE A 7 9.91 32.39 37.11
CA ILE A 7 9.67 31.31 38.09
C ILE A 7 9.63 29.95 37.35
N LEU A 8 10.62 29.10 37.63
CA LEU A 8 10.58 27.65 37.44
C LEU A 8 9.73 27.03 38.55
N SER A 9 8.89 26.04 38.22
CA SER A 9 8.36 25.07 39.18
C SER A 9 8.58 23.66 38.67
N ALA A 10 9.52 22.97 39.30
CA ALA A 10 9.68 21.53 39.22
C ALA A 10 8.81 20.89 40.32
N LEU A 11 8.08 19.83 39.99
CA LEU A 11 7.47 18.95 40.99
C LEU A 11 8.06 17.55 40.82
N VAL A 12 8.81 17.15 41.83
CA VAL A 12 9.30 15.78 42.06
C VAL A 12 8.33 15.16 43.06
N LEU A 13 7.85 13.94 42.82
CA LEU A 13 7.33 13.08 43.88
C LEU A 13 7.75 11.62 43.67
N SER A 14 8.17 11.02 44.77
CA SER A 14 8.96 9.79 44.87
C SER A 14 8.12 8.51 44.98
N LEU A 15 8.72 7.43 44.45
CA LEU A 15 8.86 6.05 44.95
C LEU A 15 7.74 5.38 45.76
N ALA A 16 7.36 4.18 45.30
CA ALA A 16 7.12 3.02 46.16
C ALA A 16 7.79 1.77 45.58
N VAL A 17 8.53 1.05 46.44
CA VAL A 17 9.22 -0.22 46.20
C VAL A 17 8.41 -1.32 46.88
N PHE A 18 8.06 -2.37 46.14
CA PHE A 18 7.69 -3.73 46.58
C PHE A 18 8.01 -4.62 45.37
N GLY A 19 8.64 -5.79 45.42
CA GLY A 19 9.17 -6.68 46.43
C GLY A 19 9.73 -7.88 45.63
N CYS A 20 10.82 -8.49 46.09
CA CYS A 20 11.41 -9.68 45.45
C CYS A 20 10.49 -10.89 45.61
N ASP A 21 10.28 -11.66 44.54
CA ASP A 21 10.27 -13.12 44.64
C ASP A 21 10.74 -13.72 43.31
N ALA A 22 11.57 -14.76 43.44
CA ALA A 22 12.29 -15.41 42.36
C ALA A 22 11.61 -16.73 41.99
N ALA A 23 11.91 -17.14 40.75
CA ALA A 23 11.80 -18.50 40.20
C ALA A 23 10.38 -19.04 39.97
N ASP A 24 9.99 -19.09 38.69
CA ASP A 24 9.84 -20.39 38.03
C ASP A 24 9.91 -20.22 36.52
N THR A 25 10.77 -21.02 35.88
CA THR A 25 10.83 -21.14 34.42
C THR A 25 10.17 -22.47 34.06
N PRO A 26 9.11 -22.48 33.24
CA PRO A 26 8.83 -23.62 32.40
C PRO A 26 9.26 -23.30 30.96
N GLU A 27 10.14 -24.18 30.51
CA GLU A 27 10.54 -24.46 29.15
C GLU A 27 9.33 -24.71 28.23
N ALA A 28 9.44 -24.20 27.00
CA ALA A 28 8.79 -24.65 25.78
C ALA A 28 7.25 -24.76 25.75
N ALA A 29 6.63 -23.80 25.05
CA ALA A 29 5.69 -24.12 24.00
C ALA A 29 5.92 -23.17 22.82
N LEU A 30 6.39 -23.72 21.69
CA LEU A 30 6.23 -23.11 20.39
C LEU A 30 4.72 -22.91 20.17
N GLU A 31 4.22 -21.70 20.31
CA GLU A 31 2.95 -21.34 19.69
C GLU A 31 3.22 -20.99 18.23
N THR A 32 2.83 -21.93 17.39
CA THR A 32 2.49 -21.73 15.98
C THR A 32 1.62 -20.49 15.82
N ALA A 33 2.22 -19.38 15.40
CA ALA A 33 1.49 -18.24 14.86
C ALA A 33 0.95 -18.63 13.47
N GLY A 34 -0.19 -19.32 13.48
CA GLY A 34 -1.07 -19.38 12.32
C GLY A 34 -1.54 -17.97 12.02
N ALA A 35 -1.25 -17.50 10.81
CA ALA A 35 -1.81 -16.26 10.28
C ALA A 35 -3.34 -16.41 10.20
N ASP A 36 -4.06 -15.53 10.89
CA ASP A 36 -5.51 -15.43 10.88
C ASP A 36 -5.96 -14.61 9.65
N PRO A 37 -6.79 -15.17 8.76
CA PRO A 37 -7.32 -14.45 7.61
C PRO A 37 -8.50 -13.57 8.07
N GLY A 38 -8.22 -12.30 8.38
CA GLY A 38 -9.29 -11.31 8.57
C GLY A 38 -9.10 -10.33 9.72
N LEU A 39 -7.87 -10.01 10.13
CA LEU A 39 -7.67 -8.93 11.08
C LEU A 39 -8.18 -7.61 10.48
N ALA A 40 -9.26 -7.10 11.06
CA ALA A 40 -9.64 -5.70 10.92
C ALA A 40 -8.41 -4.81 11.19
N PRO A 41 -8.24 -3.71 10.46
CA PRO A 41 -7.12 -2.81 10.68
C PRO A 41 -7.07 -2.37 12.15
N PRO A 42 -5.87 -2.14 12.75
CA PRO A 42 -5.79 -1.54 14.07
C PRO A 42 -6.62 -0.24 14.07
N SER A 43 -7.21 0.13 15.20
CA SER A 43 -8.22 1.20 15.27
C SER A 43 -7.78 2.53 14.64
N GLY A 44 -6.47 2.82 14.61
CA GLY A 44 -5.91 3.96 13.89
C GLY A 44 -5.94 3.84 12.36
N ASP A 45 -5.65 2.64 11.82
CA ASP A 45 -5.65 2.40 10.38
C ASP A 45 -7.06 2.47 9.79
N ALA A 46 -8.06 1.98 10.52
CA ALA A 46 -9.46 2.08 10.08
C ALA A 46 -9.90 3.55 9.91
N ALA A 47 -9.49 4.43 10.82
CA ALA A 47 -9.77 5.87 10.72
C ALA A 47 -9.04 6.53 9.54
N LEU A 48 -7.77 6.16 9.31
CA LEU A 48 -6.99 6.64 8.17
C LEU A 48 -7.58 6.20 6.84
N ILE A 49 -7.98 4.92 6.74
CA ILE A 49 -8.67 4.37 5.55
C ILE A 49 -10.01 5.07 5.34
N ALA A 50 -10.81 5.26 6.39
CA ALA A 50 -12.09 5.95 6.29
C ALA A 50 -11.95 7.39 5.78
N GLU A 51 -10.94 8.12 6.25
CA GLU A 51 -10.68 9.48 5.80
C GLU A 51 -10.16 9.53 4.35
N ALA A 52 -9.25 8.62 3.97
CA ALA A 52 -8.79 8.49 2.60
C ALA A 52 -9.93 8.08 1.64
N ARG A 53 -10.81 7.18 2.07
CA ARG A 53 -12.05 6.80 1.37
C ARG A 53 -12.93 8.02 1.15
N ARG A 54 -13.20 8.80 2.19
CA ARG A 54 -14.02 10.01 2.11
C ARG A 54 -13.49 10.98 1.05
N VAL A 55 -12.17 11.20 1.01
CA VAL A 55 -11.54 12.03 -0.05
C VAL A 55 -11.68 11.38 -1.42
N SER A 56 -11.49 10.07 -1.53
CA SER A 56 -11.69 9.32 -2.78
C SER A 56 -13.11 9.46 -3.33
N ASP A 57 -14.13 9.33 -2.47
CA ASP A 57 -15.53 9.42 -2.87
C ASP A 57 -15.87 10.83 -3.39
N LEU A 58 -15.29 11.87 -2.79
CA LEU A 58 -15.44 13.26 -3.26
C LEU A 58 -14.83 13.50 -4.64
N LEU A 59 -13.77 12.77 -5.00
CA LEU A 59 -13.14 12.84 -6.33
C LEU A 59 -13.96 12.07 -7.39
N GLY A 60 -14.82 11.14 -6.99
CA GLY A 60 -15.61 10.29 -7.89
C GLY A 60 -14.77 9.27 -8.68
N GLY A 61 -15.41 8.42 -9.47
CA GLY A 61 -14.75 7.48 -10.40
C GLY A 61 -14.02 6.29 -9.78
N CYS A 62 -14.02 6.17 -8.46
CA CYS A 62 -13.42 5.08 -7.69
C CYS A 62 -14.55 4.28 -7.02
N GLU A 63 -15.25 3.46 -7.81
CA GLU A 63 -16.42 2.72 -7.34
C GLU A 63 -16.06 1.27 -7.00
N ARG A 64 -16.28 0.88 -5.75
CA ARG A 64 -16.13 -0.50 -5.28
C ARG A 64 -17.48 -1.22 -5.39
N PRO A 65 -17.55 -2.43 -5.99
CA PRO A 65 -18.74 -3.26 -5.92
C PRO A 65 -19.14 -3.52 -4.46
N VAL A 66 -20.45 -3.45 -4.15
CA VAL A 66 -20.98 -3.56 -2.78
C VAL A 66 -20.49 -4.83 -2.07
N ASP A 67 -20.42 -5.94 -2.81
CA ASP A 67 -20.08 -7.27 -2.30
C ASP A 67 -18.59 -7.62 -2.40
N ALA A 68 -17.75 -6.71 -2.92
CA ALA A 68 -16.33 -6.98 -3.02
C ALA A 68 -15.64 -6.75 -1.66
N PRO A 69 -14.66 -7.59 -1.25
CA PRO A 69 -13.90 -7.33 -0.02
C PRO A 69 -13.19 -5.98 -0.13
N ASP A 70 -13.16 -5.22 0.98
CA ASP A 70 -12.34 -4.02 1.06
C ASP A 70 -10.88 -4.44 1.24
N ALA A 71 -10.08 -4.30 0.18
CA ALA A 71 -8.65 -4.62 0.17
C ALA A 71 -7.79 -3.41 0.55
N SER A 72 -8.41 -2.32 1.04
CA SER A 72 -7.69 -1.12 1.43
C SER A 72 -6.81 -1.36 2.64
N LYS A 73 -5.65 -0.71 2.65
CA LYS A 73 -4.60 -0.92 3.65
C LYS A 73 -3.79 0.35 3.88
N ILE A 74 -3.22 0.43 5.08
CA ILE A 74 -2.23 1.43 5.44
C ILE A 74 -0.84 0.80 5.31
N ILE A 75 0.06 1.52 4.66
CA ILE A 75 1.43 1.07 4.41
C ILE A 75 2.38 2.14 4.95
N PRO A 76 3.04 1.89 6.10
CA PRO A 76 4.05 2.79 6.59
C PRO A 76 5.32 2.69 5.73
N LEU A 77 5.82 3.84 5.28
CA LEU A 77 7.14 4.02 4.67
C LEU A 77 8.02 4.77 5.68
N GLU A 78 9.33 4.82 5.43
CA GLU A 78 10.30 5.48 6.32
C GLU A 78 9.91 6.94 6.67
N THR A 79 9.38 7.69 5.69
CA THR A 79 9.11 9.13 5.84
C THR A 79 7.63 9.51 5.67
N ALA A 80 6.74 8.54 5.48
CA ALA A 80 5.34 8.79 5.16
C ALA A 80 4.47 7.57 5.45
N THR A 81 3.17 7.80 5.59
CA THR A 81 2.17 6.73 5.61
C THR A 81 1.35 6.80 4.34
N ILE A 82 1.25 5.69 3.61
CA ILE A 82 0.43 5.59 2.39
C ILE A 82 -0.87 4.87 2.75
N ALA A 83 -2.01 5.50 2.47
CA ALA A 83 -3.29 4.81 2.42
C ALA A 83 -3.52 4.33 0.98
N MET A 84 -3.66 3.02 0.81
CA MET A 84 -4.05 2.39 -0.45
C MET A 84 -5.53 2.05 -0.36
N VAL A 85 -6.32 2.69 -1.22
CA VAL A 85 -7.77 2.72 -1.15
C VAL A 85 -8.33 2.00 -2.37
N SER A 86 -8.93 0.83 -2.16
CA SER A 86 -9.44 0.00 -3.26
C SER A 86 -10.60 0.67 -3.97
N CYS A 87 -10.45 0.82 -5.29
CA CYS A 87 -11.42 1.44 -6.19
C CYS A 87 -12.21 0.38 -6.94
N SER A 88 -11.75 0.01 -8.13
CA SER A 88 -12.49 -0.88 -9.02
C SER A 88 -12.11 -2.33 -8.81
N ILE A 89 -13.13 -3.19 -8.91
CA ILE A 89 -12.99 -4.64 -9.10
C ILE A 89 -13.83 -4.97 -10.33
N GLY A 90 -13.19 -4.93 -11.49
CA GLY A 90 -13.65 -5.65 -12.68
C GLY A 90 -13.05 -7.06 -12.66
N PRO A 91 -13.58 -8.02 -13.44
CA PRO A 91 -13.06 -9.40 -13.45
C PRO A 91 -11.57 -9.51 -13.79
N TYR A 92 -10.98 -8.46 -14.37
CA TYR A 92 -9.58 -8.41 -14.79
C TYR A 92 -8.87 -7.09 -14.42
N SER A 93 -9.52 -6.23 -13.62
CA SER A 93 -9.03 -4.88 -13.31
C SER A 93 -9.28 -4.56 -11.84
N TYR A 94 -8.22 -4.72 -11.05
CA TYR A 94 -8.17 -4.21 -9.69
C TYR A 94 -7.44 -2.88 -9.73
N SER A 95 -8.06 -1.82 -9.25
CA SER A 95 -7.38 -0.52 -9.11
C SER A 95 -7.47 0.02 -7.70
N ASP A 96 -6.43 0.71 -7.28
CA ASP A 96 -6.41 1.47 -6.03
C ASP A 96 -6.07 2.94 -6.28
N ARG A 97 -6.47 3.78 -5.34
CA ARG A 97 -5.95 5.13 -5.15
C ARG A 97 -4.92 5.14 -4.04
N LEU A 98 -3.85 5.89 -4.23
CA LEU A 98 -2.84 6.09 -3.20
C LEU A 98 -2.94 7.49 -2.62
N PHE A 99 -2.95 7.58 -1.30
CA PHE A 99 -2.93 8.84 -0.57
C PHE A 99 -1.74 8.89 0.37
N VAL A 100 -1.06 10.04 0.42
CA VAL A 100 -0.12 10.33 1.50
C VAL A 100 -0.90 10.86 2.69
N MET A 101 -0.74 10.21 3.82
CA MET A 101 -1.29 10.60 5.10
C MET A 101 -0.27 11.47 5.85
N LYS A 102 -0.73 12.61 6.37
CA LYS A 102 0.05 13.48 7.24
C LYS A 102 -0.81 13.88 8.42
N GLU A 103 -0.24 13.88 9.62
CA GLU A 103 -0.97 14.29 10.83
C GLU A 103 -1.46 15.73 10.70
N GLY A 104 -2.73 15.96 11.04
CA GLY A 104 -3.37 17.29 11.02
C GLY A 104 -3.63 17.86 9.62
N ALA A 105 -3.41 17.10 8.55
CA ALA A 105 -3.68 17.51 7.17
C ALA A 105 -4.60 16.51 6.44
N PRO A 106 -5.42 16.96 5.49
CA PRO A 106 -6.23 16.06 4.69
C PRO A 106 -5.33 15.11 3.85
N PRO A 107 -5.79 13.88 3.57
CA PRO A 107 -5.11 12.95 2.66
C PRO A 107 -4.82 13.61 1.33
N ARG A 108 -3.58 13.46 0.83
CA ARG A 108 -3.18 13.99 -0.47
C ARG A 108 -3.08 12.85 -1.48
N LEU A 109 -3.87 12.93 -2.55
CA LEU A 109 -3.83 12.00 -3.67
C LEU A 109 -2.44 11.98 -4.32
N LEU A 110 -1.98 10.79 -4.68
CA LEU A 110 -0.80 10.55 -5.49
C LEU A 110 -1.20 10.12 -6.90
N SER A 111 -0.70 10.84 -7.88
CA SER A 111 -0.76 10.47 -9.29
C SER A 111 0.56 9.84 -9.71
N LEU A 112 0.52 8.81 -10.55
CA LEU A 112 1.70 8.22 -11.18
C LEU A 112 1.77 8.57 -12.66
N PRO A 113 2.96 8.79 -13.23
CA PRO A 113 3.11 8.80 -14.69
C PRO A 113 2.87 7.39 -15.23
N ASP A 114 2.00 7.28 -16.23
CA ASP A 114 1.67 6.03 -16.95
C ASP A 114 1.63 6.33 -18.46
N TYR A 115 1.45 5.29 -19.27
CA TYR A 115 1.50 5.38 -20.73
C TYR A 115 0.44 4.51 -21.40
N ASN A 116 -0.18 5.05 -22.44
CA ASN A 116 -1.08 4.33 -23.33
C ASN A 116 -0.86 4.75 -24.80
N GLU A 117 -1.77 4.35 -25.68
CA GLU A 117 -1.75 4.71 -27.11
C GLU A 117 -1.78 6.21 -27.40
N ASP A 118 -2.34 7.02 -26.49
CA ASP A 118 -2.38 8.48 -26.58
C ASP A 118 -1.12 9.15 -26.01
N GLY A 119 -0.21 8.36 -25.40
CA GLY A 119 1.05 8.80 -24.85
C GLY A 119 1.08 8.85 -23.32
N TRP A 120 1.90 9.75 -22.78
CA TRP A 120 2.11 9.90 -21.34
C TRP A 120 0.93 10.60 -20.67
N PHE A 121 0.47 10.06 -19.54
CA PHE A 121 -0.56 10.68 -18.72
C PHE A 121 -0.29 10.47 -17.22
N ALA A 122 -1.02 11.19 -16.38
CA ALA A 122 -1.00 11.00 -14.93
C ALA A 122 -2.21 10.15 -14.53
N SER A 123 -1.96 9.00 -13.90
CA SER A 123 -2.99 8.10 -13.40
C SER A 123 -3.19 8.26 -11.89
N ASP A 124 -4.43 8.51 -11.51
CA ASP A 124 -4.89 8.49 -10.11
C ASP A 124 -5.53 7.15 -9.73
N GLN A 125 -5.70 6.23 -10.67
CA GLN A 125 -6.24 4.89 -10.44
C GLN A 125 -5.25 3.85 -10.93
N ILE A 126 -4.60 3.21 -9.98
CA ILE A 126 -3.40 2.44 -10.24
C ILE A 126 -3.79 0.98 -10.32
N GLY A 127 -3.50 0.34 -11.46
CA GLY A 127 -3.76 -1.07 -11.68
C GLY A 127 -2.86 -1.95 -10.83
N MET A 128 -3.48 -2.87 -10.08
CA MET A 128 -2.84 -3.91 -9.27
C MET A 128 -1.54 -3.45 -8.56
N PRO A 129 -1.60 -2.40 -7.71
CA PRO A 129 -0.42 -1.84 -7.09
C PRO A 129 0.09 -2.72 -5.95
N GLU A 130 1.40 -2.91 -5.90
CA GLU A 130 2.10 -3.57 -4.80
C GLU A 130 3.20 -2.65 -4.28
N LEU A 131 3.08 -2.22 -3.02
CA LEU A 131 4.04 -1.35 -2.36
C LEU A 131 4.80 -2.13 -1.29
N ASP A 132 6.12 -2.21 -1.44
CA ASP A 132 7.03 -2.75 -0.44
C ASP A 132 7.37 -1.65 0.59
N ALA A 133 6.93 -1.86 1.83
CA ALA A 133 7.12 -0.92 2.94
C ALA A 133 8.59 -0.70 3.32
N GLY A 134 9.44 -1.72 3.15
CA GLY A 134 10.85 -1.70 3.54
C GLY A 134 11.74 -0.99 2.53
N THR A 135 11.39 -1.06 1.24
CA THR A 135 12.18 -0.45 0.15
C THR A 135 11.56 0.82 -0.43
N GLY A 136 10.28 1.08 -0.17
CA GLY A 136 9.53 2.17 -0.80
C GLY A 136 9.34 1.97 -2.31
N VAL A 137 9.48 0.73 -2.79
CA VAL A 137 9.26 0.39 -4.20
C VAL A 137 7.78 0.07 -4.40
N LEU A 138 7.20 0.74 -5.39
CA LEU A 138 5.85 0.46 -5.88
C LEU A 138 5.95 -0.20 -7.26
N THR A 139 5.27 -1.33 -7.45
CA THR A 139 5.03 -1.93 -8.76
C THR A 139 3.56 -1.86 -9.12
N THR A 140 3.27 -1.75 -10.41
CA THR A 140 1.89 -1.64 -10.94
C THR A 140 1.73 -2.55 -12.13
N LEU A 141 0.52 -3.11 -12.29
CA LEU A 141 0.15 -3.89 -13.47
C LEU A 141 -1.26 -3.50 -13.92
N SER A 142 -1.36 -2.94 -15.11
CA SER A 142 -2.61 -2.60 -15.78
C SER A 142 -2.80 -3.52 -16.97
N LYS A 143 -3.79 -4.42 -16.91
CA LYS A 143 -4.14 -5.30 -18.03
C LYS A 143 -5.18 -4.63 -18.91
N ALA A 144 -4.93 -4.58 -20.22
CA ALA A 144 -5.89 -4.09 -21.21
C ALA A 144 -6.60 -5.23 -21.99
N ALA A 145 -6.20 -6.49 -21.75
CA ALA A 145 -6.86 -7.69 -22.26
C ALA A 145 -6.91 -8.79 -21.18
N SER A 146 -7.92 -9.67 -21.26
CA SER A 146 -8.12 -10.74 -20.28
C SER A 146 -7.01 -11.80 -20.30
N ASP A 147 -6.38 -12.01 -21.46
CA ASP A 147 -5.22 -12.88 -21.62
C ASP A 147 -3.90 -12.20 -21.20
N GLY A 148 -3.97 -10.94 -20.76
CA GLY A 148 -2.80 -10.15 -20.36
C GLY A 148 -1.86 -9.81 -21.52
N ARG A 149 -2.27 -9.96 -22.79
CA ARG A 149 -1.38 -9.75 -23.94
C ARG A 149 -0.95 -8.31 -24.15
N CYS A 150 -1.59 -7.34 -23.50
CA CYS A 150 -1.34 -5.92 -23.64
C CYS A 150 -1.69 -5.17 -22.34
N GLY A 151 -1.13 -3.98 -22.18
CA GLY A 151 -1.24 -3.20 -20.95
C GLY A 151 0.04 -2.44 -20.59
N SER A 152 0.12 -2.00 -19.33
CA SER A 152 1.31 -1.37 -18.76
C SER A 152 1.77 -2.04 -17.47
N GLU A 153 3.07 -1.99 -17.25
CA GLU A 153 3.75 -2.52 -16.08
C GLU A 153 4.78 -1.46 -15.64
N GLY A 154 4.67 -0.99 -14.41
CA GLY A 154 5.44 0.15 -13.90
C GLY A 154 6.18 -0.17 -12.62
N ARG A 155 7.38 0.40 -12.47
CA ARG A 155 8.17 0.37 -11.23
C ARG A 155 8.53 1.79 -10.82
N TYR A 156 8.26 2.11 -9.56
CA TYR A 156 8.46 3.44 -9.00
C TYR A 156 9.20 3.36 -7.66
N ALA A 157 9.98 4.41 -7.36
CA ALA A 157 10.67 4.55 -6.09
C ALA A 157 10.11 5.74 -5.30
N TRP A 158 9.85 5.53 -4.02
CA TRP A 158 9.46 6.59 -3.12
C TRP A 158 10.60 7.59 -2.90
N THR A 159 10.32 8.88 -3.09
CA THR A 159 11.31 9.97 -2.94
C THR A 159 11.20 10.70 -1.59
N GLY A 160 10.33 10.24 -0.70
CA GLY A 160 9.94 10.99 0.50
C GLY A 160 8.70 11.87 0.31
N THR A 161 8.32 12.18 -0.94
CA THR A 161 7.16 13.03 -1.25
C THR A 161 6.25 12.45 -2.34
N LEU A 162 6.83 11.80 -3.34
CA LEU A 162 6.12 11.20 -4.48
C LEU A 162 6.81 9.91 -4.93
N PHE A 163 6.13 9.13 -5.76
CA PHE A 163 6.71 7.99 -6.46
C PHE A 163 7.32 8.45 -7.78
N GLN A 164 8.63 8.25 -7.93
CA GLN A 164 9.36 8.56 -9.15
C GLN A 164 9.48 7.31 -10.02
N LEU A 165 9.05 7.41 -11.27
CA LEU A 165 9.16 6.33 -12.24
C LEU A 165 10.62 5.91 -12.45
N GLN A 166 10.87 4.61 -12.34
CA GLN A 166 12.16 3.98 -12.60
C GLN A 166 12.13 3.23 -13.93
N GLU A 167 11.05 2.50 -14.19
CA GLU A 167 10.85 1.73 -15.41
C GLU A 167 9.36 1.66 -15.73
N LEU A 168 9.01 1.83 -17.01
CA LEU A 168 7.68 1.57 -17.54
C LEU A 168 7.80 0.70 -18.79
N ARG A 169 7.01 -0.37 -18.81
CA ARG A 169 6.86 -1.25 -19.97
C ARG A 169 5.42 -1.18 -20.40
N TRP A 170 5.19 -0.93 -21.69
CA TRP A 170 3.85 -0.87 -22.25
C TRP A 170 3.80 -1.66 -23.55
N ARG A 171 2.63 -2.24 -23.84
CA ARG A 171 2.34 -2.92 -25.09
C ARG A 171 0.92 -2.61 -25.54
N ALA A 172 0.78 -2.23 -26.81
CA ALA A 172 -0.49 -2.03 -27.50
C ALA A 172 -1.28 -3.34 -27.62
N CYS A 173 -2.61 -3.27 -27.73
CA CYS A 173 -3.46 -4.45 -27.84
C CYS A 173 -3.66 -4.96 -29.28
N ASP A 174 -3.41 -4.10 -30.25
CA ASP A 174 -3.70 -4.26 -31.68
C ASP A 174 -2.45 -4.50 -32.54
N ASP A 175 -1.26 -4.57 -31.93
CA ASP A 175 -0.01 -4.91 -32.60
C ASP A 175 0.36 -6.38 -32.37
N PRO A 176 0.10 -7.28 -33.35
CA PRO A 176 0.44 -8.70 -33.25
C PRO A 176 1.95 -8.97 -33.38
N ASP A 177 2.75 -8.01 -33.85
CA ASP A 177 4.16 -8.18 -34.20
C ASP A 177 5.12 -7.63 -33.13
N THR A 178 4.64 -6.91 -32.11
CA THR A 178 5.41 -6.65 -30.89
C THR A 178 5.43 -7.90 -30.00
N ALA A 179 6.17 -8.92 -30.45
CA ALA A 179 6.72 -9.95 -29.57
C ALA A 179 7.80 -9.33 -28.67
N GLY A 180 7.41 -8.36 -27.84
CA GLY A 180 8.21 -7.96 -26.69
C GLY A 180 8.43 -9.16 -25.76
N PRO A 181 9.33 -9.06 -24.77
CA PRO A 181 9.50 -10.10 -23.78
C PRO A 181 8.14 -10.51 -23.18
N THR A 182 8.00 -11.77 -22.75
CA THR A 182 6.76 -12.31 -22.18
C THR A 182 6.18 -11.30 -21.19
N PHE A 183 5.01 -10.76 -21.53
CA PHE A 183 4.28 -9.77 -20.77
C PHE A 183 3.05 -10.46 -20.15
N PRO A 184 2.72 -10.23 -18.87
CA PRO A 184 3.48 -9.45 -17.89
C PRO A 184 4.80 -10.15 -17.51
N GLN A 185 5.84 -9.37 -17.20
CA GLN A 185 6.95 -9.93 -16.43
C GLN A 185 6.50 -9.97 -14.98
N ILE A 186 6.13 -11.16 -14.52
CA ILE A 186 5.86 -11.37 -13.10
C ILE A 186 7.21 -11.21 -12.38
N TRP A 187 7.45 -10.05 -11.78
CA TRP A 187 8.51 -9.96 -10.78
C TRP A 187 8.17 -10.94 -9.67
N PRO A 188 9.16 -11.64 -9.09
CA PRO A 188 8.90 -12.41 -7.90
C PRO A 188 8.24 -11.47 -6.90
N THR A 189 7.01 -11.80 -6.53
CA THR A 189 6.36 -11.23 -5.35
C THR A 189 7.38 -11.32 -4.21
N MET A 190 7.41 -10.28 -3.37
CA MET A 190 8.39 -10.03 -2.31
C MET A 190 9.05 -11.30 -1.71
N THR A 191 10.35 -11.20 -1.44
CA THR A 191 11.22 -12.25 -0.85
C THR A 191 10.48 -13.15 0.12
N GLY A 192 10.24 -14.41 -0.28
CA GLY A 192 9.55 -15.42 0.55
C GLY A 192 8.28 -16.01 -0.08
N SER A 193 7.77 -15.44 -1.18
CA SER A 193 6.69 -16.07 -1.93
C SER A 193 7.24 -16.94 -3.06
N THR A 194 7.01 -18.25 -2.96
CA THR A 194 7.22 -19.19 -4.07
C THR A 194 6.08 -19.02 -5.06
N VAL A 195 6.34 -18.38 -6.19
CA VAL A 195 5.48 -18.45 -7.37
C VAL A 195 5.71 -19.83 -7.99
N ASP A 196 4.70 -20.71 -7.95
CA ASP A 196 4.70 -21.92 -8.76
C ASP A 196 4.42 -21.49 -10.21
N PRO A 197 5.40 -21.59 -11.12
CA PRO A 197 5.23 -21.19 -12.52
C PRO A 197 4.22 -22.07 -13.28
N ASN A 198 3.73 -23.14 -12.68
CA ASN A 198 2.74 -24.05 -13.24
C ASN A 198 1.42 -24.11 -12.44
N ALA A 199 1.24 -23.28 -11.41
CA ALA A 199 -0.02 -23.26 -10.67
C ALA A 199 -1.12 -22.68 -11.57
N SER A 200 -1.85 -23.60 -12.21
CA SER A 200 -3.19 -23.35 -12.69
C SER A 200 -4.00 -22.87 -11.48
N THR A 201 -4.64 -21.71 -11.60
CA THR A 201 -5.59 -21.12 -10.65
C THR A 201 -6.19 -22.18 -9.71
N PRO A 202 -6.02 -22.08 -8.38
CA PRO A 202 -6.75 -22.97 -7.49
C PRO A 202 -8.24 -22.82 -7.82
N ALA A 203 -8.86 -23.94 -8.18
CA ALA A 203 -10.31 -24.02 -8.29
C ALA A 203 -10.94 -23.57 -6.95
N PRO A 204 -12.14 -22.94 -6.99
CA PRO A 204 -12.70 -22.17 -5.88
C PRO A 204 -12.80 -22.93 -4.57
#